data_AF-A0A2M7W3N6-F1
#
_entry.id   AF-A0A2M7W3N6-F1
#
_cell.length_a   1.000
_cell.length_b   1.000
_cell.length_c   1.000
_cell.angle_alpha   90.00
_cell.angle_beta   90.00
_cell.angle_gamma   90.00
#
_symmetry.space_group_name_H-M   'P 1'
#
loop_
_entity.id
_entity.type
_entity.pdbx_description
1 polymer ?
#
loop_
_entity_poly.entity_id
_entity_poly.type
_entity_poly.pdbx_seq_one_letter_code
_entity_poly.pdbx_strand_id
1 'polypeptide(L)'
;MEREKLFVVAFKNFAVLLIIIYSAWTVGYSVYKNYQINKVVATLKENIEKIKQENTDLENMKLFYQTLTFADIEARRRLNLKRVDEKVFSILPDELKQKSELIAQTSKASENKDDNQISSQDPNQYKWYQYLIGGKI
;
A
#
# COMPACT_ATOMS: atom_id res chain seq x y z
N MET A 1 23.11 58.04 64.56
CA MET A 1 22.44 58.44 63.30
C MET A 1 23.09 57.88 62.04
N GLU A 2 24.42 57.88 61.86
CA GLU A 2 25.03 57.40 60.59
C GLU A 2 24.89 55.88 60.33
N ARG A 3 24.96 55.06 61.39
CA ARG A 3 24.81 53.58 61.29
C ARG A 3 23.43 53.16 60.77
N GLU A 4 22.37 53.88 61.13
CA GLU A 4 21.01 53.58 60.67
C GLU A 4 20.82 53.89 59.19
N LYS A 5 21.43 54.98 58.70
CA LYS A 5 21.41 55.32 57.27
C LYS A 5 22.08 54.26 56.41
N LEU A 6 23.17 53.65 56.90
CA LEU A 6 23.85 52.55 56.21
C LEU A 6 22.96 51.30 56.10
N PHE A 7 22.23 50.94 57.15
CA PHE A 7 21.29 49.81 57.11
C PHE A 7 20.14 50.05 56.14
N VAL A 8 19.57 51.25 56.11
CA VAL A 8 18.47 51.58 55.19
C VAL A 8 18.94 51.54 53.73
N VAL A 9 20.14 52.05 53.43
CA VAL A 9 20.71 52.00 52.08
C VAL A 9 21.03 50.56 51.66
N ALA A 10 21.62 49.75 52.55
CA ALA A 10 21.91 48.35 52.28
C ALA A 10 20.62 47.54 52.04
N PHE A 11 19.59 47.75 52.87
CA PHE A 11 18.29 47.10 52.71
C PHE A 11 17.59 47.50 51.40
N LYS A 12 17.63 48.79 51.05
CA LYS A 12 17.08 49.27 49.77
C LYS A 12 17.79 48.59 48.59
N ASN A 13 19.12 48.52 48.61
CA ASN A 13 19.88 47.89 47.54
C ASN A 13 19.57 46.39 47.44
N PHE A 14 19.41 45.71 48.59
CA PHE A 14 19.01 44.31 48.63
C PHE A 14 17.60 44.07 48.06
N ALA A 15 16.64 44.94 48.41
CA ALA A 15 15.29 44.88 47.86
C ALA A 15 15.27 45.06 46.33
N VAL A 16 16.07 46.00 45.80
CA VAL A 16 16.23 46.18 44.35
C VAL A 16 16.82 44.93 43.70
N LEU A 17 17.82 44.32 44.33
CA LEU A 17 18.46 43.10 43.82
C LEU A 17 17.46 41.93 43.77
N LEU A 18 16.64 41.76 44.80
CA LEU A 18 15.56 40.76 44.82
C LEU A 18 14.54 40.99 43.71
N ILE A 19 14.15 42.24 43.45
CA ILE A 19 13.23 42.59 42.35
C ILE A 19 13.83 42.19 41.00
N ILE A 20 15.12 42.46 40.78
CA ILE A 20 15.83 42.09 39.55
C ILE A 20 15.86 40.56 39.38
N ILE A 21 16.22 39.81 40.43
CA ILE A 21 16.24 38.34 40.39
C ILE A 21 14.85 37.79 40.08
N TYR A 22 13.81 38.31 40.75
CA TYR A 22 12.44 37.88 40.54
C TYR A 22 11.94 38.20 39.12
N SER A 23 12.30 39.36 38.58
CA SER A 23 11.99 39.73 37.20
C SER A 23 12.67 38.79 36.21
N ALA A 24 13.97 38.53 36.38
CA ALA A 24 14.73 37.61 35.55
C ALA A 24 14.14 36.18 35.62
N TRP A 25 13.75 35.71 36.80
CA TRP A 25 13.11 34.41 36.98
C TRP A 25 11.77 34.33 36.23
N THR A 26 10.92 35.35 36.37
CA THR A 26 9.61 35.41 35.70
C THR A 26 9.74 35.38 34.19
N VAL A 27 10.67 36.17 33.63
CA VAL A 27 10.94 36.20 32.20
C VAL A 27 11.50 34.86 31.73
N GLY A 28 12.49 34.30 32.42
CA GLY A 28 13.07 33.00 32.08
C GLY A 28 12.03 31.88 32.09
N TYR A 29 11.16 31.83 33.11
CA TYR A 29 10.08 30.88 33.20
C TYR A 29 9.04 31.03 32.08
N SER A 30 8.69 32.27 31.74
CA SER A 30 7.76 32.58 30.65
C SER A 30 8.32 32.12 29.29
N VAL A 31 9.58 32.44 29.01
CA VAL A 31 10.27 32.02 27.78
C VAL A 31 10.34 30.50 27.69
N TYR A 32 10.71 29.81 28.77
CA TYR A 32 10.76 28.34 28.80
C TYR A 32 9.38 27.72 28.55
N LYS A 33 8.33 28.22 29.19
CA LYS A 33 6.95 27.77 28.95
C LYS A 33 6.53 27.99 27.51
N ASN A 34 6.78 29.18 26.97
CA ASN A 34 6.41 29.51 25.60
C ASN A 34 7.15 28.61 24.61
N TYR A 35 8.43 28.33 24.83
CA TYR A 35 9.19 27.40 24.01
C TYR A 35 8.59 25.99 24.02
N GLN A 36 8.24 25.46 25.20
CA GLN A 36 7.62 24.14 25.30
C GLN A 36 6.25 24.09 24.64
N ILE A 37 5.42 25.12 24.82
CA ILE A 37 4.12 25.23 24.17
C ILE A 37 4.28 25.27 22.65
N ASN A 38 5.19 26.09 22.12
CA ASN A 38 5.45 26.18 20.69
C ASN A 38 5.95 24.86 20.11
N LYS A 39 6.79 24.13 20.85
CA LYS A 39 7.22 22.78 20.44
C LYS A 39 6.03 21.83 20.35
N VAL A 40 5.16 21.81 21.37
CA VAL A 40 3.94 20.98 21.35
C VAL A 40 3.04 21.37 20.19
N VAL A 41 2.81 22.66 19.96
CA VAL A 41 2.01 23.16 18.84
C VAL A 41 2.61 22.75 17.49
N ALA A 42 3.93 22.83 17.33
CA ALA A 42 4.61 22.39 16.12
C ALA A 42 4.41 20.88 15.88
N THR A 43 4.62 20.05 16.90
CA THR A 43 4.39 18.60 16.79
C THR A 43 2.93 18.27 16.49
N LEU A 44 1.98 19.03 17.06
CA LEU A 44 0.56 18.80 16.82
C LEU A 44 0.16 19.19 15.39
N LYS A 45 0.73 20.28 14.85
CA LYS A 45 0.55 20.67 13.46
C LYS A 45 1.10 19.62 12.49
N GLU A 46 2.30 19.11 12.75
CA GLU A 46 2.91 18.05 11.96
C GLU A 46 2.04 16.78 11.96
N ASN A 47 1.52 16.39 13.12
CA ASN A 47 0.60 15.26 13.23
C ASN A 47 -0.71 15.49 12.46
N ILE A 48 -1.27 16.70 12.49
CA ILE A 48 -2.47 17.05 11.70
C ILE A 48 -2.19 16.92 10.20
N GLU A 49 -1.05 17.42 9.74
CA GLU A 49 -0.67 17.34 8.34
C GLU A 49 -0.46 15.90 7.89
N LYS A 50 0.21 15.08 8.71
CA LYS A 50 0.39 13.66 8.47
C LYS A 50 -0.94 12.92 8.37
N ILE A 51 -1.85 13.13 9.33
CA ILE A 51 -3.18 12.51 9.31
C ILE A 51 -3.97 12.94 8.08
N LYS A 52 -3.86 14.21 7.66
CA LYS A 52 -4.52 14.72 6.46
C LYS A 52 -3.98 14.05 5.19
N GLN A 53 -2.67 13.87 5.10
CA GLN A 53 -2.04 13.11 4.00
C GLN A 53 -2.50 11.66 4.00
N GLU A 54 -2.45 10.97 5.14
CA GLU A 54 -2.93 9.59 5.28
C GLU A 54 -4.39 9.44 4.87
N ASN A 55 -5.25 10.39 5.24
CA ASN A 55 -6.66 10.38 4.83
C ASN A 55 -6.82 10.57 3.32
N THR A 56 -6.04 11.48 2.72
CA THR A 56 -6.04 11.71 1.27
C THR A 56 -5.57 10.46 0.52
N ASP A 57 -4.53 9.80 1.01
CA ASP A 57 -4.00 8.56 0.43
C ASP A 57 -5.02 7.42 0.52
N LEU A 58 -5.67 7.27 1.67
CA LEU A 58 -6.74 6.29 1.86
C LEU A 58 -7.93 6.57 0.94
N GLU A 59 -8.31 7.84 0.76
CA GLU A 59 -9.37 8.24 -0.16
C GLU A 59 -9.01 7.93 -1.61
N ASN A 60 -7.78 8.24 -2.03
CA ASN A 60 -7.26 7.89 -3.35
C ASN A 60 -7.25 6.38 -3.59
N MET A 61 -6.85 5.60 -2.58
CA MET A 61 -6.81 4.14 -2.64
C MET A 61 -8.21 3.54 -2.70
N LYS A 62 -9.17 4.09 -1.93
CA LYS A 62 -10.58 3.73 -2.03
C LYS A 62 -11.12 4.02 -3.43
N LEU A 63 -10.81 5.18 -4.00
CA LEU A 63 -11.24 5.55 -5.35
C LEU A 63 -10.62 4.62 -6.39
N PHE A 64 -9.33 4.31 -6.26
CA PHE A 64 -8.64 3.35 -7.12
C PHE A 64 -9.33 1.98 -7.13
N TYR A 65 -9.73 1.46 -5.97
CA TYR A 65 -10.47 0.19 -5.87
C TYR A 65 -11.87 0.23 -6.48
N GLN A 66 -12.46 1.41 -6.65
CA GLN A 66 -13.73 1.58 -7.35
C GLN A 66 -13.58 1.69 -8.87
N THR A 67 -12.35 1.84 -9.39
CA THR A 67 -12.13 1.95 -10.84
C THR A 67 -12.28 0.61 -11.57
N LEU A 68 -12.71 0.68 -12.84
CA LEU A 68 -12.70 -0.49 -13.73
C LEU A 68 -11.29 -1.07 -13.92
N THR A 69 -10.25 -0.25 -13.83
CA THR A 69 -8.85 -0.67 -13.95
C THR A 69 -8.49 -1.66 -12.86
N PHE A 70 -8.90 -1.42 -11.62
CA PHE A 70 -8.68 -2.36 -10.52
C PHE A 70 -9.44 -3.67 -10.73
N ALA A 71 -10.69 -3.60 -11.18
CA ALA A 71 -11.49 -4.78 -11.52
C ALA A 71 -10.85 -5.62 -12.63
N ASP A 72 -10.28 -4.99 -13.68
CA ASP A 72 -9.55 -5.68 -14.76
C ASP A 72 -8.28 -6.35 -14.23
N ILE A 73 -7.50 -5.66 -13.40
CA ILE A 73 -6.28 -6.23 -12.78
C ILE A 73 -6.63 -7.45 -11.91
N GLU A 74 -7.65 -7.36 -11.06
CA GLU A 74 -8.04 -8.46 -10.19
C GLU A 74 -8.67 -9.62 -10.97
N ALA A 75 -9.44 -9.34 -12.04
CA ALA A 75 -9.96 -10.36 -12.94
C ALA A 75 -8.84 -11.14 -13.64
N ARG A 76 -7.80 -10.46 -14.15
CA ARG A 76 -6.61 -11.11 -14.73
C ARG A 76 -5.90 -11.99 -13.72
N ARG A 77 -5.74 -11.50 -12.49
CA ARG A 77 -5.07 -12.22 -11.41
C ARG A 77 -5.81 -13.50 -11.04
N ARG A 78 -7.13 -13.44 -10.92
CA ARG A 78 -7.96 -14.58 -10.46
C ARG A 78 -8.28 -15.57 -11.56
N LEU A 79 -8.52 -15.08 -12.76
CA LEU A 79 -9.01 -15.90 -13.88
C LEU A 79 -7.91 -16.23 -14.89
N ASN A 80 -6.67 -15.77 -14.66
CA ASN A 80 -5.55 -15.87 -15.60
C ASN A 80 -5.93 -15.36 -17.01
N LEU A 81 -6.89 -14.43 -17.06
CA LEU A 81 -7.44 -13.89 -18.30
C LEU A 81 -6.45 -12.90 -18.91
N LYS A 82 -6.30 -12.99 -20.23
CA LYS A 82 -5.49 -12.07 -21.05
C LYS A 82 -6.42 -11.05 -21.71
N ARG A 83 -5.91 -9.84 -21.93
CA ARG A 83 -6.66 -8.85 -22.72
C ARG A 83 -6.88 -9.38 -24.14
N VAL A 84 -8.01 -9.03 -24.75
CA VAL A 84 -8.38 -9.48 -26.11
C VAL A 84 -7.32 -9.06 -27.15
N ASP A 85 -6.58 -8.00 -26.86
CA ASP A 85 -5.55 -7.35 -27.66
C ASP A 85 -4.10 -7.65 -27.19
N GLU A 86 -3.90 -8.59 -26.26
CA GLU A 86 -2.59 -8.93 -25.71
C GLU A 86 -1.99 -10.19 -26.37
N LYS A 87 -0.93 -10.05 -27.18
CA LYS A 87 -0.15 -11.18 -27.72
C LYS A 87 0.82 -11.72 -26.68
N VAL A 88 0.51 -12.88 -26.12
CA VAL A 88 1.42 -13.57 -25.18
C VAL A 88 2.28 -14.58 -25.92
N PHE A 89 3.59 -14.38 -25.87
CA PHE A 89 4.58 -15.31 -26.39
C PHE A 89 4.92 -16.33 -25.30
N SER A 90 4.47 -17.56 -25.49
CA SER A 90 4.93 -18.70 -24.68
C SER A 90 6.34 -19.06 -25.13
N ILE A 91 7.36 -18.74 -24.33
CA ILE A 91 8.72 -19.23 -24.55
C ILE A 91 8.74 -20.67 -24.03
N LEU A 92 8.48 -21.64 -24.91
CA LEU A 92 8.68 -23.04 -24.55
C LEU A 92 10.20 -23.33 -24.51
N PRO A 93 10.72 -23.98 -23.45
CA PRO A 93 12.07 -24.51 -23.47
C PRO A 93 12.22 -25.49 -24.65
N ASP A 94 13.41 -25.53 -25.27
CA ASP A 94 13.64 -26.21 -26.55
C ASP A 94 13.26 -27.70 -26.54
N GLU A 95 13.26 -28.34 -25.36
CA GLU A 95 12.82 -29.73 -25.18
C GLU A 95 11.33 -29.97 -25.52
N LEU A 96 10.48 -28.94 -25.40
CA LEU A 96 9.05 -29.02 -25.74
C LEU A 96 8.74 -28.64 -27.18
N LYS A 97 9.64 -27.91 -27.87
CA LYS A 97 9.50 -27.64 -29.32
C LYS A 97 9.55 -28.95 -30.10
N GLN A 98 10.49 -29.81 -29.76
CA GLN A 98 10.68 -31.11 -30.41
C GLN A 98 9.45 -32.03 -30.25
N LYS A 99 8.77 -31.98 -29.09
CA LYS A 99 7.53 -32.71 -28.86
C LYS A 99 6.34 -32.15 -29.63
N SER A 100 6.26 -30.83 -29.78
CA SER A 100 5.19 -30.17 -30.56
C SER A 100 5.34 -30.41 -32.08
N GLU A 101 6.57 -30.47 -32.58
CA GLU A 101 6.85 -30.84 -33.97
C GLU A 101 6.54 -32.31 -34.25
N LEU A 102 6.78 -33.21 -33.28
CA LEU A 102 6.37 -34.62 -33.38
C LEU A 102 4.85 -34.80 -33.49
N ILE A 103 4.06 -34.02 -32.74
CA ILE A 103 2.59 -34.06 -32.76
C ILE A 103 2.03 -33.42 -34.05
N ALA A 104 2.68 -32.39 -34.58
CA ALA A 104 2.34 -31.76 -35.86
C ALA A 104 2.70 -32.62 -37.08
N GLN A 105 3.67 -33.53 -36.96
CA GLN A 105 4.06 -34.48 -38.01
C GLN A 105 3.18 -35.74 -38.02
N THR A 106 2.70 -36.20 -36.85
CA THR A 106 1.76 -37.34 -36.78
C THR A 106 0.37 -37.01 -37.34
N SER A 107 -0.03 -35.74 -37.31
CA SER A 107 -1.31 -35.27 -37.86
C SER A 107 -1.31 -35.06 -39.39
N LYS A 108 -0.15 -35.17 -40.06
CA LYS A 108 -0.03 -35.11 -41.54
C LYS A 108 0.17 -36.47 -42.21
N ALA A 109 0.29 -37.55 -41.43
CA ALA A 109 0.50 -38.91 -41.94
C ALA A 109 -0.78 -39.78 -41.97
N SER A 110 -1.93 -39.23 -41.55
CA SER A 110 -3.24 -39.89 -41.62
C SER A 110 -4.16 -39.17 -42.60
N GLU A 111 -3.74 -39.09 -43.86
CA GLU A 111 -4.60 -38.69 -44.98
C GLU A 111 -4.27 -39.57 -46.19
N ASN A 112 -4.54 -40.87 -46.06
CA ASN A 112 -4.82 -41.81 -47.16
C ASN A 112 -5.02 -43.22 -46.58
N LYS A 113 -6.27 -43.54 -46.22
CA LYS A 113 -6.87 -44.86 -46.43
C LYS A 113 -8.39 -44.81 -46.17
N ASP A 114 -9.08 -45.46 -47.09
CA ASP A 114 -10.52 -45.57 -47.27
C ASP A 114 -11.36 -45.96 -46.05
N ASP A 115 -12.52 -45.33 -46.02
CA ASP A 115 -13.88 -45.85 -45.86
C ASP A 115 -14.33 -46.56 -44.55
N ASN A 116 -15.47 -46.06 -44.06
CA ASN A 116 -16.34 -46.60 -43.02
C ASN A 116 -15.77 -46.88 -41.62
N GLN A 117 -15.83 -45.87 -40.74
CA GLN A 117 -16.23 -46.07 -39.34
C GLN A 117 -16.76 -44.76 -38.74
N ILE A 118 -18.08 -44.70 -38.54
CA ILE A 118 -18.73 -43.71 -37.69
C ILE A 118 -18.30 -44.04 -36.26
N SER A 119 -17.19 -43.47 -35.78
CA SER A 119 -16.95 -43.37 -34.35
C SER A 119 -17.67 -42.12 -33.86
N SER A 120 -18.82 -42.32 -33.24
CA SER A 120 -19.54 -41.30 -32.48
C SER A 120 -18.59 -40.65 -31.48
N GLN A 121 -18.05 -39.51 -31.87
CA GLN A 121 -17.29 -38.63 -31.00
C GLN A 121 -18.30 -38.01 -30.05
N ASP A 122 -18.50 -38.66 -28.90
CA ASP A 122 -19.40 -38.16 -27.87
C ASP A 122 -19.06 -36.69 -27.56
N PRO A 123 -20.03 -35.78 -27.69
CA PRO A 123 -19.81 -34.37 -27.40
C PRO A 123 -19.26 -34.23 -25.99
N ASN A 124 -18.24 -33.38 -25.84
CA ASN A 124 -17.53 -33.10 -24.59
C ASN A 124 -18.46 -32.83 -23.39
N GLN A 125 -19.72 -32.46 -23.64
CA GLN A 125 -20.80 -32.26 -22.67
C GLN A 125 -21.07 -33.47 -21.76
N TYR A 126 -20.97 -34.71 -22.27
CA TYR A 126 -21.19 -35.91 -21.45
C TYR A 126 -20.10 -36.12 -20.38
N LYS A 127 -18.87 -35.66 -20.64
CA LYS A 127 -17.76 -35.72 -19.68
C LYS A 127 -17.96 -34.78 -18.49
N TRP A 128 -18.59 -33.62 -18.71
CA TRP A 128 -18.92 -32.67 -17.64
C TRP A 128 -20.00 -33.20 -16.70
N TYR A 129 -21.01 -33.89 -17.24
CA TYR A 129 -22.04 -34.52 -16.42
C TYR A 129 -21.48 -35.64 -15.54
N GLN A 130 -20.57 -36.46 -16.07
CA GLN A 130 -19.89 -37.49 -15.26
C GLN A 130 -19.03 -36.87 -14.16
N TYR A 131 -18.33 -35.77 -14.42
CA TYR A 131 -17.54 -35.06 -13.41
C TYR A 131 -18.41 -34.44 -12.29
N LEU A 132 -19.57 -33.90 -12.63
CA LEU A 132 -20.45 -33.21 -11.67
C LEU A 132 -21.34 -34.13 -10.85
N ILE A 133 -21.68 -35.31 -11.38
CA ILE A 133 -22.65 -36.23 -10.74
C ILE A 133 -21.97 -37.54 -10.26
N GLY A 134 -20.82 -37.91 -10.84
CA GLY A 134 -20.08 -39.13 -10.52
C GLY A 134 -19.06 -38.94 -9.40
N GLY A 135 -19.53 -38.70 -8.17
CA GLY A 135 -18.67 -38.73 -6.99
C GLY A 135 -18.27 -40.16 -6.61
N LYS A 136 -17.05 -40.58 -6.99
CA LYS A 136 -16.12 -41.41 -6.19
C LYS A 136 -14.81 -41.68 -6.97
N ILE A 137 -13.72 -41.19 -6.35
CA ILE A 137 -12.27 -41.48 -6.45
C ILE A 137 -11.83 -42.34 -7.62
#